data_AF-A0A2N1RGY4-F1
#
_entry.id   AF-A0A2N1RGY4-F1
#
_cell.length_a   1.000
_cell.length_b   1.000
_cell.length_c   1.000
_cell.angle_alpha   90.00
_cell.angle_beta   90.00
_cell.angle_gamma   90.00
#
_symmetry.space_group_name_H-M   'P 1'
#
loop_
_entity.id
_entity.type
_entity.pdbx_description
1 polymer ?
#
loop_
_entity_poly.entity_id
_entity_poly.type
_entity_poly.pdbx_seq_one_letter_code
_entity_poly.pdbx_strand_id
1 'polypeptide(L)'
;SSLLFCSGAMAVVGSIAAGTTGDYNLILIKSIMDGCMAIIFAAAYGPGVLGSAAVILVYQGFFTLAGGWLSPLMGEAGLVELSAVGGVLLLMIGLGLIKVKEFKTGNFLPALILAPVFSRFAVLLSNLVAR
;
A
#
# COMPACT_ATOMS: atom_id res chain seq x y z
N SER A 1 16.34 8.35 8.08
CA SER A 1 16.16 7.79 6.72
C SER A 1 15.02 6.78 6.64
N SER A 2 14.68 6.05 7.71
CA SER A 2 13.62 5.02 7.72
C SER A 2 12.17 5.56 7.66
N LEU A 3 11.84 6.70 8.26
CA LEU A 3 10.47 7.27 8.22
C LEU A 3 10.02 7.72 6.82
N LEU A 4 10.91 8.33 6.02
CA LEU A 4 10.62 8.72 4.63
C LEU A 4 10.39 7.49 3.74
N PHE A 5 11.19 6.43 3.92
CA PHE A 5 11.01 5.15 3.23
C PHE A 5 9.72 4.43 3.67
N CYS A 6 9.43 4.43 4.97
CA CYS A 6 8.20 3.88 5.53
C CYS A 6 6.96 4.61 5.00
N SER A 7 7.02 5.94 4.93
CA SER A 7 5.94 6.80 4.43
C SER A 7 5.60 6.51 2.97
N GLY A 8 6.60 6.30 2.10
CA GLY A 8 6.40 5.94 0.69
C GLY A 8 5.87 4.52 0.49
N ALA A 9 6.43 3.53 1.19
CA ALA A 9 5.96 2.14 1.09
C ALA A 9 4.52 1.98 1.62
N MET A 10 4.18 2.64 2.73
CA MET A 10 2.84 2.61 3.32
C MET A 10 1.81 3.36 2.46
N ALA A 11 2.21 4.40 1.72
CA ALA A 11 1.33 5.03 0.72
C ALA A 11 0.92 4.03 -0.35
N VAL A 12 1.88 3.31 -0.95
CA VAL A 12 1.58 2.38 -2.05
C VAL A 12 0.82 1.14 -1.55
N VAL A 13 1.25 0.52 -0.44
CA VAL A 13 0.56 -0.64 0.15
C VAL A 13 -0.84 -0.24 0.63
N GLY A 14 -0.97 0.89 1.32
CA GLY A 14 -2.26 1.39 1.83
C GLY A 14 -3.24 1.74 0.71
N SER A 15 -2.78 2.38 -0.37
CA SER A 15 -3.60 2.69 -1.55
C SER A 15 -4.16 1.46 -2.21
N ILE A 16 -3.34 0.41 -2.35
CA ILE A 16 -3.75 -0.83 -3.00
C ILE A 16 -4.64 -1.67 -2.07
N ALA A 17 -4.34 -1.73 -0.78
CA ALA A 17 -5.22 -2.38 0.21
C ALA A 17 -6.61 -1.73 0.27
N ALA A 18 -6.68 -0.40 0.24
CA ALA A 18 -7.94 0.33 0.21
C ALA A 18 -8.70 0.14 -1.12
N GLY A 19 -8.00 0.19 -2.26
CA GLY A 19 -8.61 0.03 -3.58
C GLY A 19 -9.08 -1.39 -3.88
N THR A 20 -8.49 -2.41 -3.27
CA THR A 20 -8.75 -3.81 -3.60
C THR A 20 -9.58 -4.51 -2.52
N THR A 21 -9.15 -4.43 -1.26
CA THR A 21 -9.79 -5.10 -0.10
C THR A 21 -10.84 -4.22 0.58
N GLY A 22 -10.83 -2.90 0.33
CA GLY A 22 -11.66 -1.94 1.06
C GLY A 22 -11.18 -1.69 2.49
N ASP A 23 -9.93 -2.05 2.81
CA ASP A 23 -9.34 -1.77 4.12
C ASP A 23 -8.63 -0.42 4.12
N TYR A 24 -9.27 0.57 4.74
CA TYR A 24 -8.79 1.96 4.79
C TYR A 24 -7.93 2.26 6.02
N ASN A 25 -7.75 1.32 6.95
CA ASN A 25 -7.05 1.57 8.21
C ASN A 25 -5.63 2.11 7.98
N LEU A 26 -4.92 1.58 6.99
CA LEU A 26 -3.57 2.04 6.63
C LEU A 26 -3.55 3.47 6.11
N ILE A 27 -4.45 3.81 5.19
CA ILE A 27 -4.53 5.17 4.66
C ILE A 27 -4.91 6.14 5.78
N LEU A 28 -5.82 5.74 6.68
CA LEU A 28 -6.24 6.57 7.82
C LEU A 28 -5.09 6.84 8.79
N ILE A 29 -4.34 5.81 9.20
CA ILE A 29 -3.16 5.98 10.07
C ILE A 29 -2.14 6.91 9.40
N LYS A 30 -1.91 6.74 8.10
CA LYS A 30 -1.01 7.61 7.35
C LYS A 30 -1.52 9.05 7.25
N SER A 31 -2.82 9.26 7.02
CA SER A 31 -3.41 10.60 6.95
C SER A 31 -3.28 11.35 8.27
N ILE A 32 -3.40 10.67 9.40
CA ILE A 32 -3.15 11.28 10.73
C ILE A 32 -1.68 11.66 10.86
N MET A 33 -0.75 10.77 10.50
CA MET A 33 0.69 11.07 10.51
C MET A 33 1.05 12.25 9.60
N ASP A 34 0.58 12.26 8.36
CA ASP A 34 0.85 13.33 7.40
C ASP A 34 0.19 14.65 7.85
N GLY A 35 -0.98 14.60 8.49
CA GLY A 35 -1.63 15.76 9.11
C GLY A 35 -0.81 16.39 10.23
N CYS A 36 -0.28 15.57 11.15
CA CYS A 36 0.64 16.05 12.18
C CYS A 36 1.91 16.67 11.58
N MET A 37 2.48 16.05 10.55
CA MET A 37 3.67 16.57 9.85
C MET A 37 3.38 17.85 9.08
N ALA A 38 2.19 17.97 8.47
CA ALA A 38 1.77 19.17 7.76
C ALA A 38 1.65 20.37 8.70
N ILE A 39 1.17 20.18 9.93
CA ILE A 39 1.12 21.26 10.95
C ILE A 39 2.54 21.72 11.31
N ILE A 40 3.46 20.78 11.56
CA ILE A 40 4.84 21.08 11.92
C ILE A 40 5.56 21.79 10.76
N PHE A 41 5.41 21.29 9.54
CA PHE A 41 6.01 21.92 8.37
C PHE A 41 5.35 23.24 8.01
N ALA A 42 4.05 23.43 8.24
CA ALA A 42 3.39 24.71 8.00
C ALA A 42 3.92 25.80 8.95
N ALA A 43 4.23 25.43 10.20
CA ALA A 43 4.88 26.33 11.14
C ALA A 43 6.33 26.68 10.74
N ALA A 44 7.05 25.74 10.11
CA ALA A 44 8.45 25.94 9.71
C ALA A 44 8.64 26.60 8.33
N TYR A 45 7.80 26.27 7.35
CA TYR A 45 7.94 26.64 5.94
C TYR A 45 6.75 27.46 5.40
N GLY A 46 5.78 27.79 6.25
CA GLY A 46 4.65 28.66 5.91
C GLY A 46 3.60 28.00 4.99
N PRO A 47 2.81 28.79 4.24
CA PRO A 47 1.63 28.33 3.51
C PRO A 47 1.94 27.39 2.32
N GLY A 48 3.22 27.25 1.93
CA GLY A 48 3.65 26.35 0.85
C GLY A 48 3.32 24.87 1.09
N VAL A 49 3.07 24.47 2.35
CA VAL A 49 2.73 23.09 2.71
C VAL A 49 1.34 22.67 2.22
N LEU A 50 0.42 23.61 2.02
CA LEU A 50 -0.90 23.33 1.43
C LEU A 50 -0.78 22.78 0.00
N GLY A 51 0.26 23.17 -0.75
CA GLY A 51 0.53 22.65 -2.09
C GLY A 51 0.87 21.15 -2.10
N SER A 52 1.45 20.62 -1.01
CA SER A 52 1.78 19.19 -0.89
C SER A 52 0.54 18.30 -0.81
N ALA A 53 -0.60 18.82 -0.32
CA ALA A 53 -1.85 18.08 -0.28
C ALA A 53 -2.32 17.67 -1.69
N ALA A 54 -2.12 18.54 -2.69
CA ALA A 54 -2.47 18.23 -4.08
C ALA A 54 -1.61 17.11 -4.65
N VAL A 55 -0.30 17.12 -4.38
CA VAL A 55 0.62 16.07 -4.84
C VAL A 55 0.28 14.72 -4.20
N ILE A 56 -0.03 14.71 -2.90
CA ILE A 56 -0.44 13.50 -2.18
C ILE A 56 -1.77 12.98 -2.72
N LEU A 57 -2.75 13.85 -2.95
CA LEU A 57 -4.05 13.46 -3.54
C LEU A 57 -3.89 12.83 -4.91
N VAL A 58 -3.06 13.41 -5.79
CA VAL A 58 -2.82 12.85 -7.12
C VAL A 58 -2.10 11.51 -7.02
N TYR A 59 -1.03 11.41 -6.24
CA TYR A 59 -0.24 10.18 -6.13
C TYR A 59 -1.04 9.04 -5.47
N GLN A 60 -1.63 9.30 -4.30
CA GLN A 60 -2.38 8.31 -3.53
C GLN A 60 -3.72 7.97 -4.20
N GLY A 61 -4.40 8.97 -4.77
CA GLY A 61 -5.64 8.78 -5.52
C GLY A 61 -5.42 7.96 -6.79
N PHE A 62 -4.32 8.21 -7.52
CA PHE A 62 -3.95 7.41 -8.69
C PHE A 62 -3.77 5.94 -8.34
N PHE A 63 -2.98 5.62 -7.30
CA PHE A 63 -2.77 4.25 -6.89
C PHE A 63 -4.04 3.56 -6.35
N THR A 64 -4.90 4.31 -5.65
CA THR A 64 -6.17 3.78 -5.12
C THR A 64 -7.16 3.47 -6.25
N LEU A 65 -7.30 4.38 -7.23
CA LEU A 65 -8.13 4.16 -8.42
C LEU A 65 -7.60 3.03 -9.30
N ALA A 66 -6.28 2.96 -9.49
CA ALA A 66 -5.62 1.88 -10.22
C ALA A 66 -5.86 0.52 -9.55
N GLY A 67 -5.82 0.45 -8.21
CA GLY A 67 -6.17 -0.75 -7.44
C GLY A 67 -7.64 -1.15 -7.62
N GLY A 68 -8.56 -0.18 -7.58
CA GLY A 68 -10.00 -0.42 -7.79
C GLY A 68 -10.33 -0.95 -9.18
N TRP A 69 -9.66 -0.46 -10.23
CA TRP A 69 -9.80 -1.00 -11.59
C TRP A 69 -9.14 -2.36 -11.79
N LEU A 70 -8.10 -2.68 -11.01
CA LEU A 70 -7.45 -3.99 -11.05
C LEU A 70 -8.26 -5.07 -10.31
N SER A 71 -9.06 -4.66 -9.32
CA SER A 71 -9.92 -5.53 -8.50
C SER A 71 -10.82 -6.50 -9.31
N PRO A 72 -11.59 -6.07 -10.33
CA PRO A 72 -12.37 -6.99 -11.17
C PRO A 72 -11.51 -7.90 -12.07
N LEU A 73 -10.25 -7.54 -12.34
CA LEU A 73 -9.33 -8.36 -13.12
C LEU A 73 -8.70 -9.49 -12.30
N MET A 74 -8.70 -9.38 -10.97
CA MET A 74 -8.01 -10.32 -10.06
C MET A 74 -8.88 -11.51 -9.63
N GLY A 75 -10.20 -11.38 -9.63
CA GLY A 75 -11.12 -12.40 -9.10
C GLY A 75 -10.98 -12.61 -7.58
N GLU A 76 -11.88 -13.42 -7.01
CA GLU A 76 -11.98 -13.62 -5.56
C GLU A 76 -10.70 -14.22 -4.94
N ALA A 77 -10.06 -15.17 -5.64
CA ALA A 77 -8.80 -15.77 -5.21
C ALA A 77 -7.61 -14.79 -5.25
N GLY A 78 -7.55 -13.89 -6.26
CA GLY A 78 -6.50 -12.87 -6.33
C GLY A 78 -6.61 -11.80 -5.25
N LEU A 79 -7.84 -11.47 -4.85
CA LEU A 79 -8.14 -10.56 -3.73
C LEU A 79 -7.66 -11.10 -2.37
N VAL A 80 -7.87 -12.40 -2.14
CA VAL A 80 -7.42 -13.07 -0.90
C VAL A 80 -5.89 -13.08 -0.81
N GLU A 81 -5.21 -13.49 -1.88
CA GLU A 81 -3.73 -13.50 -1.94
C GLU A 81 -3.14 -12.09 -1.79
N LEU A 82 -3.74 -11.09 -2.44
CA LEU A 82 -3.31 -9.70 -2.30
C LEU A 82 -3.48 -9.19 -0.87
N SER A 83 -4.59 -9.52 -0.22
CA SER A 83 -4.85 -9.15 1.18
C SER A 83 -3.86 -9.85 2.12
N ALA A 84 -3.53 -11.11 1.86
CA ALA A 84 -2.53 -11.86 2.62
C ALA A 84 -1.14 -11.23 2.51
N VAL A 85 -0.70 -10.89 1.29
CA VAL A 85 0.58 -10.20 1.07
C VAL A 85 0.57 -8.81 1.72
N GLY A 86 -0.53 -8.05 1.58
CA GLY A 86 -0.71 -6.76 2.23
C GLY A 86 -0.56 -6.85 3.75
N GLY A 87 -1.20 -7.85 4.38
CA GLY A 87 -1.10 -8.10 5.82
C GLY A 87 0.31 -8.46 6.29
N VAL A 88 1.05 -9.26 5.52
CA VAL A 88 2.45 -9.61 5.82
C VAL A 88 3.36 -8.38 5.72
N LEU A 89 3.18 -7.53 4.71
CA LEU A 89 3.92 -6.27 4.56
C LEU A 89 3.64 -5.31 5.72
N LEU A 90 2.38 -5.23 6.16
CA LEU A 90 1.93 -4.50 7.35
C LEU A 90 2.70 -4.93 8.60
N LEU A 91 2.79 -6.24 8.81
CA LEU A 91 3.52 -6.84 9.93
C LEU A 91 5.00 -6.46 9.89
N MET A 92 5.63 -6.51 8.70
CA MET A 92 7.03 -6.08 8.53
C MET A 92 7.24 -4.60 8.86
N ILE A 93 6.30 -3.71 8.48
CA ILE A 93 6.37 -2.29 8.81
C ILE A 93 6.25 -2.09 10.33
N GLY A 94 5.29 -2.74 10.99
CA GLY A 94 5.11 -2.67 12.43
C GLY A 94 6.34 -3.14 13.21
N LEU A 95 6.97 -4.25 12.79
CA LEU A 95 8.22 -4.75 13.37
C LEU A 95 9.40 -3.78 13.16
N GLY A 96 9.42 -3.08 12.02
CA GLY A 96 10.39 -2.02 11.75
C GLY A 96 10.22 -0.81 12.67
N LEU A 97 8.98 -0.40 12.95
CA LEU A 97 8.67 0.73 13.84
C LEU A 97 9.04 0.45 15.30
N ILE A 98 8.85 -0.78 15.79
CA ILE A 98 9.23 -1.20 17.15
C ILE A 98 10.76 -1.43 17.26
N LYS A 99 11.53 -1.15 16.19
CA LYS A 99 12.99 -1.34 16.10
C LYS A 99 13.46 -2.77 16.42
N VAL A 100 12.59 -3.76 16.26
CA VAL A 100 12.94 -5.18 16.43
C VAL A 100 13.82 -5.61 15.26
N LYS A 101 13.44 -5.26 14.02
CA LYS A 101 14.23 -5.49 12.81
C LYS A 101 13.79 -4.57 11.68
N GLU A 102 14.71 -3.81 11.11
CA GLU A 102 14.42 -2.97 9.95
C GLU A 102 14.36 -3.84 8.68
N PHE A 103 13.15 -4.03 8.15
CA PHE A 103 12.94 -4.64 6.84
C PHE A 103 12.93 -3.55 5.77
N LYS A 104 13.59 -3.81 4.63
CA LYS A 104 13.46 -2.98 3.42
C LYS A 104 12.11 -3.27 2.75
N THR A 105 11.01 -2.90 3.38
CA THR A 105 9.65 -3.20 2.91
C THR A 105 9.40 -2.68 1.49
N GLY A 106 10.07 -1.59 1.09
CA GLY A 106 10.04 -1.08 -0.28
C GLY A 106 10.50 -2.08 -1.35
N ASN A 107 11.36 -3.04 -1.02
CA ASN A 107 11.79 -4.09 -1.95
C ASN A 107 10.74 -5.21 -2.12
N PHE A 108 9.77 -5.30 -1.19
CA PHE A 108 8.68 -6.27 -1.25
C PHE A 108 7.40 -5.67 -1.84
N LEU A 109 7.42 -4.39 -2.20
CA LEU A 109 6.34 -3.74 -2.93
C LEU A 109 6.00 -4.39 -4.28
N PRO A 110 6.96 -4.94 -5.06
CA PRO A 110 6.66 -5.71 -6.28
C PRO A 110 5.86 -6.98 -6.00
N ALA A 111 5.93 -7.53 -4.78
CA ALA A 111 5.16 -8.72 -4.41
C ALA A 111 3.64 -8.47 -4.46
N LEU A 112 3.21 -7.22 -4.26
CA LEU A 112 1.80 -6.83 -4.36
C LEU A 112 1.28 -6.92 -5.81
N ILE A 113 2.16 -6.72 -6.79
CA ILE A 113 1.83 -6.87 -8.22
C ILE A 113 2.00 -8.33 -8.65
N LEU A 114 2.95 -9.06 -8.06
CA LEU A 114 3.20 -10.47 -8.39
C LEU A 114 2.12 -11.42 -7.83
N ALA A 115 1.55 -11.13 -6.65
CA ALA A 115 0.49 -11.94 -6.03
C ALA A 115 -0.72 -12.23 -6.96
N PRO A 116 -1.35 -11.24 -7.61
CA PRO A 116 -2.44 -11.50 -8.56
C PRO A 116 -2.00 -12.20 -9.85
N VAL A 117 -0.76 -11.96 -10.30
CA VAL A 117 -0.21 -12.62 -11.50
C VAL A 117 0.02 -14.11 -11.21
N PHE A 118 0.53 -14.43 -10.04
CA PHE A 118 0.71 -15.81 -9.58
C PHE A 118 -0.63 -16.50 -9.30
N SER A 119 -1.65 -15.82 -8.76
CA SER A 119 -2.96 -16.45 -8.55
C SER A 119 -3.63 -16.82 -9.88
N ARG A 120 -3.56 -15.95 -10.89
CA ARG A 120 -4.02 -16.25 -12.27
C ARG A 120 -3.26 -17.44 -12.86
N PHE A 121 -1.96 -17.53 -12.64
CA PHE A 121 -1.15 -18.67 -13.10
C PHE A 121 -1.49 -19.98 -12.35
N ALA A 122 -1.73 -19.91 -11.04
CA ALA A 122 -2.14 -21.05 -10.21
C ALA A 122 -3.55 -21.55 -10.58
N VAL A 123 -4.50 -20.65 -10.85
CA VAL A 123 -5.83 -20.99 -11.35
C VAL A 123 -5.78 -21.59 -12.76
N LEU A 124 -4.85 -21.12 -13.61
CA LEU A 124 -4.63 -21.74 -14.93
C LEU A 124 -4.07 -23.16 -14.79
N LEU A 125 -3.14 -23.37 -13.86
CA LEU A 125 -2.54 -24.68 -13.58
C LEU A 125 -3.55 -25.66 -12.96
N SER A 126 -4.42 -25.21 -12.05
CA SER A 126 -5.45 -26.08 -11.46
C SER A 126 -6.48 -26.53 -12.49
N ASN A 127 -6.82 -25.68 -13.47
CA ASN A 127 -7.68 -26.05 -14.60
C ASN A 127 -7.02 -27.02 -15.59
N LEU A 128 -5.69 -27.06 -15.66
CA LEU A 128 -4.92 -28.01 -16.47
C LEU A 128 -4.70 -29.36 -15.78
N VAL A 129 -4.59 -29.37 -14.44
CA VAL A 129 -4.45 -30.59 -13.63
C VAL A 129 -5.80 -31.27 -13.35
N ALA A 130 -6.91 -30.53 -13.41
CA ALA A 130 -8.26 -31.06 -13.26
C ALA A 130 -8.87 -31.63 -14.58
N ARG A 131 -8.11 -31.66 -15.68
CA ARG A 131 -8.42 -32.37 -16.92
C ARG A 131 -7.57 -33.62 -17.04
#